data_AF-A0A4P7BZ97-F1
#
_entry.id   AF-A0A4P7BZ97-F1
#
_cell.length_a   1.000
_cell.length_b   1.000
_cell.length_c   1.000
_cell.angle_alpha   90.00
_cell.angle_beta   90.00
_cell.angle_gamma   90.00
#
_symmetry.space_group_name_H-M   'P 1'
#
loop_
_entity.id
_entity.type
_entity.pdbx_description
1 polymer ?
#
loop_
_entity_poly.entity_id
_entity_poly.type
_entity_poly.pdbx_seq_one_letter_code
_entity_poly.pdbx_strand_id
1 'polypeptide(L)'
;MKIPSLTGGLLIGALTLPSWAQEEVDEKTGLVIDEGFEIVKANCTGCHSARLITQNRATREGWKETIRWMQRTQNLWQFDPQTEEAILDYLAKHYAPEARGRRPNLKIEKWYFLEGEEPPQ
;
A
#
# COMPACT_ATOMS: atom_id res chain seq x y z
N MET A 1 20.17 -42.49 47.26
CA MET A 1 20.87 -41.60 46.30
C MET A 1 19.80 -40.83 45.54
N LYS A 2 19.76 -39.49 45.65
CA LYS A 2 18.65 -38.63 45.17
C LYS A 2 18.87 -38.22 43.71
N ILE A 3 17.85 -38.38 42.87
CA ILE A 3 17.81 -37.87 41.49
C ILE A 3 17.39 -36.39 41.58
N PRO A 4 18.16 -35.42 41.05
CA PRO A 4 17.73 -34.02 41.08
C PRO A 4 16.65 -33.76 40.02
N SER A 5 15.70 -32.92 40.41
CA SER A 5 14.61 -32.39 39.62
C SER A 5 15.13 -31.61 38.39
N LEU A 6 14.64 -31.97 37.20
CA LEU A 6 14.81 -31.18 35.98
C LEU A 6 13.59 -30.28 35.82
N THR A 7 13.70 -29.04 36.30
CA THR A 7 12.80 -27.94 35.91
C THR A 7 13.09 -27.59 34.45
N GLY A 8 12.37 -28.25 33.53
CA GLY A 8 12.37 -27.91 32.11
C GLY A 8 11.49 -26.69 31.86
N GLY A 9 12.09 -25.50 31.81
CA GLY A 9 11.44 -24.30 31.29
C GLY A 9 11.52 -24.29 29.77
N LEU A 10 10.42 -24.62 29.08
CA LEU A 10 10.31 -24.43 27.64
C LEU A 10 10.02 -22.95 27.37
N LEU A 11 11.07 -22.18 27.09
CA LEU A 11 10.93 -20.84 26.53
C LEU A 11 10.39 -20.99 25.10
N ILE A 12 9.09 -20.76 24.92
CA ILE A 12 8.49 -20.61 23.58
C ILE A 12 9.09 -19.33 23.00
N GLY A 13 10.07 -19.49 22.10
CA GLY A 13 10.67 -18.39 21.36
C GLY A 13 9.61 -17.66 20.55
N ALA A 14 9.63 -16.33 20.61
CA ALA A 14 8.78 -15.47 19.80
C ALA A 14 8.95 -15.81 18.31
N LEU A 15 7.87 -16.24 17.66
CA LEU A 15 7.83 -16.40 16.20
C LEU A 15 7.94 -15.01 15.57
N THR A 16 9.15 -14.62 15.19
CA THR A 16 9.34 -13.51 14.26
C THR A 16 8.82 -13.97 12.90
N LEU A 17 7.68 -13.43 12.50
CA LEU A 17 7.17 -13.68 11.16
C LEU A 17 8.24 -13.27 10.15
N PRO A 18 8.53 -14.11 9.17
CA PRO A 18 9.59 -13.85 8.25
C PRO A 18 9.24 -12.74 7.26
N SER A 19 10.21 -11.85 7.01
CA SER A 19 10.12 -10.67 6.12
C SER A 19 9.95 -11.00 4.61
N TRP A 20 9.66 -12.24 4.25
CA TRP A 20 9.58 -12.72 2.86
C TRP A 20 8.20 -13.24 2.46
N ALA A 21 7.18 -13.13 3.34
CA ALA A 21 5.81 -13.21 2.90
C ALA A 21 5.49 -11.97 2.05
N GLN A 22 5.60 -12.11 0.73
CA GLN A 22 5.18 -11.07 -0.20
C GLN A 22 3.65 -11.08 -0.25
N GLU A 23 3.03 -9.90 -0.08
CA GLU A 23 1.58 -9.75 -0.26
C GLU A 23 1.19 -10.22 -1.67
N GLU A 24 0.15 -11.05 -1.76
CA GLU A 24 -0.42 -11.47 -3.03
C GLU A 24 -1.12 -10.27 -3.69
N VAL A 25 -0.92 -10.07 -4.99
CA VAL A 25 -1.50 -8.94 -5.73
C VAL A 25 -2.32 -9.44 -6.91
N ASP A 26 -3.48 -8.83 -7.14
CA ASP A 26 -4.32 -9.13 -8.30
C ASP A 26 -3.62 -8.64 -9.57
N GLU A 27 -3.39 -9.56 -10.51
CA GLU A 27 -2.61 -9.29 -11.72
C GLU A 27 -3.18 -8.18 -12.60
N LYS A 28 -4.51 -7.94 -12.55
CA LYS A 28 -5.19 -6.98 -13.42
C LYS A 28 -5.17 -5.56 -12.84
N THR A 29 -5.33 -5.46 -11.53
CA THR A 29 -5.49 -4.18 -10.82
C THR A 29 -4.21 -3.74 -10.12
N GLY A 30 -3.33 -4.68 -9.79
CA GLY A 30 -2.15 -4.48 -8.95
C GLY A 30 -2.50 -4.21 -7.48
N LEU A 31 -3.76 -4.43 -7.08
CA LEU A 31 -4.20 -4.27 -5.70
C LEU A 31 -3.82 -5.52 -4.88
N VAL A 32 -3.44 -5.32 -3.62
CA VAL A 32 -3.21 -6.42 -2.67
C VAL A 32 -4.49 -7.25 -2.47
N ILE A 33 -4.40 -8.56 -2.58
CA ILE A 33 -5.51 -9.49 -2.33
C ILE A 33 -5.60 -9.73 -0.82
N ASP A 34 -6.60 -9.14 -0.18
CA ASP A 34 -6.88 -9.27 1.25
C ASP A 34 -8.36 -8.94 1.54
N GLU A 35 -8.79 -8.99 2.80
CA GLU A 35 -10.11 -8.56 3.23
C GLU A 35 -10.42 -7.12 2.78
N GLY A 36 -11.55 -6.94 2.08
CA GLY A 36 -11.97 -5.65 1.52
C GLY A 36 -11.51 -5.40 0.07
N PHE A 37 -10.59 -6.22 -0.47
CA PHE A 37 -10.11 -6.10 -1.86
C PHE A 37 -11.24 -6.08 -2.89
N GLU A 38 -12.15 -7.06 -2.86
CA GLU A 38 -13.22 -7.15 -3.86
C GLU A 38 -14.21 -5.97 -3.76
N ILE A 39 -14.43 -5.44 -2.56
CA ILE A 39 -15.26 -4.24 -2.35
C ILE A 39 -14.59 -3.02 -2.99
N VAL A 40 -13.29 -2.83 -2.77
CA VAL A 40 -12.54 -1.72 -3.37
C VAL A 40 -12.44 -1.86 -4.88
N LYS A 41 -12.18 -3.07 -5.38
CA LYS A 41 -12.17 -3.36 -6.82
C LYS A 41 -13.52 -3.02 -7.46
N ALA A 42 -14.62 -3.48 -6.88
CA ALA A 42 -15.95 -3.20 -7.41
C ALA A 42 -16.32 -1.70 -7.42
N ASN A 43 -15.93 -0.96 -6.37
CA ASN A 43 -16.37 0.44 -6.20
C ASN A 43 -15.41 1.49 -6.78
N CYS A 44 -14.11 1.19 -6.88
CA CYS A 44 -13.09 2.19 -7.21
C CYS A 44 -12.50 2.03 -8.62
N THR A 45 -12.75 0.93 -9.31
CA THR A 45 -12.21 0.68 -10.67
C THR A 45 -13.25 0.80 -11.78
N GLY A 46 -14.47 1.25 -11.48
CA GLY A 46 -15.54 1.42 -12.47
C GLY A 46 -15.33 2.58 -13.44
N CYS A 47 -14.60 3.62 -13.04
CA CYS A 47 -14.41 4.84 -13.84
C CYS A 47 -12.97 5.03 -14.36
N HIS A 48 -11.97 4.52 -13.65
CA HIS A 48 -10.55 4.64 -14.02
C HIS A 48 -9.73 3.50 -13.41
N SER A 49 -8.47 3.37 -13.85
CA SER A 49 -7.57 2.31 -13.42
C SER A 49 -7.28 2.34 -11.91
N ALA A 50 -7.15 1.16 -11.32
CA ALA A 50 -6.66 0.95 -9.94
C ALA A 50 -5.24 1.50 -9.71
N ARG A 51 -4.50 1.85 -10.77
CA ARG A 51 -3.19 2.51 -10.66
C ARG A 51 -3.23 3.81 -9.86
N LEU A 52 -4.34 4.54 -9.89
CA LEU A 52 -4.51 5.73 -9.06
C LEU A 52 -4.54 5.39 -7.56
N ILE A 53 -4.92 4.18 -7.18
CA ILE A 53 -4.83 3.72 -5.79
C ILE A 53 -3.39 3.31 -5.50
N THR A 54 -2.83 2.41 -6.31
CA THR A 54 -1.53 1.78 -6.02
C THR A 54 -0.35 2.73 -6.08
N GLN A 55 -0.45 3.83 -6.83
CA GLN A 55 0.60 4.86 -6.93
C GLN A 55 0.50 5.95 -5.86
N ASN A 56 -0.64 6.07 -5.17
CA ASN A 56 -0.85 7.07 -4.15
C ASN A 56 -0.75 6.46 -2.76
N ARG A 57 -0.52 7.32 -1.77
CA ARG A 57 -0.54 6.98 -0.35
C ARG A 57 -1.26 8.08 0.40
N ALA A 58 -2.17 7.71 1.29
CA ALA A 58 -2.89 8.65 2.14
C ALA A 58 -3.23 8.00 3.47
N THR A 59 -3.40 8.81 4.52
CA THR A 59 -3.97 8.32 5.77
C THR A 59 -5.42 7.88 5.55
N ARG A 60 -6.02 7.20 6.53
CA ARG A 60 -7.45 6.86 6.48
C ARG A 60 -8.31 8.09 6.20
N GLU A 61 -8.02 9.20 6.88
CA GLU A 61 -8.70 10.48 6.72
C GLU A 61 -8.49 11.03 5.30
N GLY A 62 -7.28 10.97 4.76
CA GLY A 62 -7.00 11.40 3.39
C GLY A 62 -7.73 10.57 2.33
N TRP A 63 -7.84 9.25 2.52
CA TRP A 63 -8.67 8.39 1.66
C TRP A 63 -10.15 8.74 1.79
N LYS A 64 -10.64 9.01 3.00
CA LYS A 64 -12.02 9.46 3.22
C LYS A 64 -12.31 10.78 2.51
N GLU A 65 -11.39 11.75 2.60
CA GLU A 65 -11.51 13.02 1.89
C GLU A 65 -11.52 12.83 0.37
N THR A 66 -10.73 11.89 -0.13
CA THR A 66 -10.71 11.50 -1.55
C THR A 66 -12.08 10.94 -1.97
N ILE A 67 -12.65 9.99 -1.21
CA ILE A 67 -13.99 9.45 -1.47
C ILE A 67 -15.03 10.58 -1.48
N ARG A 68 -14.99 11.49 -0.49
CA ARG A 68 -15.91 12.63 -0.42
C ARG A 68 -15.73 13.58 -1.61
N TRP A 69 -14.51 13.78 -2.09
CA TRP A 69 -14.25 14.58 -3.29
C TRP A 69 -14.82 13.90 -4.55
N MET A 70 -14.61 12.59 -4.71
CA MET A 70 -15.17 11.82 -5.83
C MET A 70 -16.70 11.83 -5.81
N GLN A 71 -17.31 11.71 -4.64
CA GLN A 71 -18.77 11.78 -4.49
C GLN A 71 -19.32 13.15 -4.87
N ARG A 72 -18.63 14.23 -4.48
CA ARG A 72 -19.06 15.62 -4.80
C ARG A 72 -18.81 16.02 -6.24
N THR A 73 -17.76 15.51 -6.88
CA THR A 73 -17.26 16.06 -8.16
C THR A 73 -17.25 15.06 -9.32
N GLN A 74 -17.13 13.77 -9.03
CA GLN A 74 -17.00 12.70 -10.03
C GLN A 74 -18.23 11.78 -10.06
N ASN A 75 -19.30 12.17 -9.37
CA ASN A 75 -20.55 11.41 -9.29
C ASN A 75 -20.38 9.97 -8.74
N LEU A 76 -19.39 9.77 -7.85
CA LEU A 76 -19.30 8.53 -7.09
C LEU A 76 -20.54 8.41 -6.19
N TRP A 77 -21.15 7.23 -6.15
CA TRP A 77 -22.33 7.00 -5.33
C TRP A 77 -22.03 7.07 -3.83
N GLN A 78 -23.08 7.24 -3.03
CA GLN A 78 -22.96 7.13 -1.59
C GLN A 78 -22.83 5.66 -1.20
N PHE A 79 -21.84 5.36 -0.37
CA PHE A 79 -21.70 4.04 0.24
C PHE A 79 -22.56 3.99 1.50
N ASP A 80 -23.07 2.81 1.84
CA ASP A 80 -23.55 2.57 3.19
C ASP A 80 -22.37 2.59 4.19
N PRO A 81 -22.64 2.80 5.50
CA PRO A 81 -21.58 2.95 6.49
C PRO A 81 -20.60 1.77 6.54
N GLN A 82 -21.08 0.54 6.40
CA GLN A 82 -20.29 -0.67 6.49
C GLN A 82 -19.38 -0.84 5.27
N THR A 83 -19.91 -0.57 4.06
CA THR A 83 -19.11 -0.56 2.84
C THR A 83 -18.01 0.50 2.89
N GLU A 84 -18.32 1.72 3.35
CA GLU A 84 -17.31 2.78 3.47
C GLU A 84 -16.22 2.40 4.48
N GLU A 85 -16.60 1.81 5.62
CA GLU A 85 -15.66 1.35 6.64
C GLU A 85 -14.70 0.28 6.09
N ALA A 86 -15.22 -0.74 5.40
CA ALA A 86 -14.42 -1.78 4.78
C ALA A 86 -13.45 -1.23 3.71
N ILE A 87 -13.90 -0.27 2.89
CA ILE A 87 -13.04 0.40 1.91
C ILE A 87 -11.92 1.16 2.61
N LEU A 88 -12.24 1.93 3.65
CA LEU A 88 -11.26 2.73 4.38
C LEU A 88 -10.27 1.87 5.17
N ASP A 89 -10.72 0.74 5.73
CA ASP A 89 -9.86 -0.23 6.42
C ASP A 89 -8.83 -0.81 5.46
N TYR A 90 -9.28 -1.31 4.32
CA TYR A 90 -8.41 -1.85 3.28
C TYR A 90 -7.42 -0.80 2.76
N LEU A 91 -7.89 0.40 2.40
CA LEU A 91 -7.04 1.45 1.85
C LEU A 91 -5.99 1.94 2.85
N ALA A 92 -6.37 2.10 4.13
CA ALA A 92 -5.44 2.49 5.18
C ALA A 92 -4.46 1.38 5.54
N LYS A 93 -4.85 0.10 5.43
CA LYS A 93 -3.96 -1.03 5.71
C LYS A 93 -2.86 -1.16 4.65
N HIS A 94 -3.22 -1.10 3.36
CA HIS A 94 -2.29 -1.42 2.27
C HIS A 94 -1.70 -0.21 1.56
N TYR A 95 -2.32 0.97 1.65
CA TYR A 95 -1.90 2.18 0.93
C TYR A 95 -1.78 3.41 1.85
N ALA A 96 -1.40 3.20 3.12
CA ALA A 96 -1.02 4.27 4.05
C ALA A 96 0.36 4.87 3.75
N PRO A 97 0.66 6.11 4.19
CA PRO A 97 1.96 6.73 3.98
C PRO A 97 3.08 5.87 4.54
N GLU A 98 4.06 5.58 3.69
CA GLU A 98 5.30 4.94 4.10
C GLU A 98 6.29 6.03 4.52
N ALA A 99 7.21 5.71 5.43
CA ALA A 99 8.34 6.59 5.80
C ALA A 99 9.39 6.65 4.68
N ARG A 100 8.94 6.94 3.46
CA ARG A 100 9.73 7.06 2.25
C ARG A 100 9.61 8.50 1.78
N GLY A 101 10.70 9.25 1.93
CA GLY A 101 10.75 10.64 1.47
C GLY A 101 10.61 10.77 -0.04
N ARG A 102 10.63 12.02 -0.53
CA ARG A 102 10.69 12.28 -1.98
C ARG A 102 11.86 11.51 -2.61
N ARG A 103 11.69 11.16 -3.89
CA ARG A 103 12.75 10.54 -4.70
C ARG A 103 14.06 11.30 -4.48
N PRO A 104 15.17 10.61 -4.14
CA PRO A 104 16.45 11.28 -3.96
C PRO A 104 16.87 11.95 -5.27
N ASN A 105 17.73 12.97 -5.15
CA ASN A 105 18.33 13.61 -6.31
C ASN A 105 19.00 12.57 -7.22
N LEU A 106 18.84 12.75 -8.52
CA LEU A 106 19.50 11.90 -9.52
C LEU A 106 21.01 12.03 -9.34
N LYS A 107 21.69 10.88 -9.24
CA LYS A 107 23.15 10.82 -9.37
C LYS A 107 23.46 10.69 -10.85
N ILE A 108 24.09 11.70 -11.41
CA ILE A 108 24.39 11.73 -12.84
C ILE A 108 25.88 11.49 -13.00
N GLU A 109 26.24 10.23 -13.23
CA GLU A 109 27.63 9.78 -13.35
C GLU A 109 28.21 10.12 -14.73
N LYS A 110 27.36 10.12 -15.77
CA LYS A 110 27.75 10.47 -17.14
C LYS A 110 26.58 11.09 -17.88
N TRP A 111 26.80 12.32 -18.35
CA TRP A 111 25.93 12.98 -19.30
C TRP A 111 26.33 12.59 -20.72
N TYR A 112 25.35 12.51 -21.62
CA TYR A 112 25.58 12.31 -23.05
C TYR A 112 25.04 13.52 -23.79
N PHE A 113 25.80 13.98 -24.78
CA PHE A 113 25.36 15.03 -25.69
C PHE A 113 24.66 14.39 -26.87
N LEU A 114 23.53 14.97 -27.26
CA LEU A 114 22.89 14.60 -28.51
C LEU A 114 23.71 15.18 -29.67
N GLU A 115 23.58 14.56 -30.84
CA GLU A 115 24.34 14.97 -32.01
C GLU A 115 23.99 16.42 -32.39
N GLY A 116 25.01 17.30 -32.40
CA GLY A 116 24.83 18.74 -32.65
C GLY A 116 24.62 19.61 -31.42
N GLU A 117 24.63 19.06 -30.19
CA GLU A 117 24.64 19.84 -28.96
C GLU A 117 26.06 19.99 -28.39
N GLU A 118 26.47 21.22 -28.11
CA GLU A 118 27.74 21.49 -27.42
C GLU A 118 27.61 21.29 -25.90
N PRO A 119 28.68 20.83 -25.21
CA PRO A 119 28.68 20.69 -23.76
C PRO A 119 28.42 22.01 -23.02
N PRO A 120 27.74 21.99 -21.86
CA PRO A 120 27.67 23.14 -20.97
C PRO A 120 29.08 23.62 -20.60
N GLN A 121 29.28 24.95 -20.61
CA GLN A 121 30.55 25.62 -20.27
C GLN A 121 30.72 25.75 -18.76
#